data_AF-A0A7J7RBX5-F1
#
_entry.id   AF-A0A7J7RBX5-F1
#
_cell.length_a   1.000
_cell.length_b   1.000
_cell.length_c   1.000
_cell.angle_alpha   90.00
_cell.angle_beta   90.00
_cell.angle_gamma   90.00
#
_symmetry.space_group_name_H-M   'P 1'
#
loop_
_entity.id
_entity.type
_entity.pdbx_description
1 polymer ?
#
loop_
_entity_poly.entity_id
_entity_poly.type
_entity_poly.pdbx_seq_one_letter_code
_entity_poly.pdbx_strand_id
1 'polypeptide(L)'
;MDDVYSLFFANNNWYFFLRLHQTLCSRLLKIYRQAQKQLLEYRTEKEREKLLCEGRREKGSDPAMELRLKQPSEVELEEYYPAFLDMVRSLLDGSIDPTQYEDTLREMFTIHAYVGFTMDKLVQSIARQVSGCRMGSEQGDRRPDTWGDSTSSRFLASPQL
;
A
#
# COMPACT_ATOMS: atom_id res chain seq x y z
N MET A 1 -20.74 -4.76 23.53
CA MET A 1 -19.33 -4.52 23.20
C MET A 1 -19.21 -3.03 23.01
N ASP A 2 -18.63 -2.38 24.02
CA ASP A 2 -18.56 -0.94 24.13
C ASP A 2 -17.67 -0.37 23.02
N ASP A 3 -18.28 0.34 22.07
CA ASP A 3 -17.57 1.25 21.17
C ASP A 3 -17.05 2.42 22.01
N VAL A 4 -15.93 2.18 22.71
CA VAL A 4 -15.15 3.21 23.36
C VAL A 4 -14.52 4.04 22.24
N TYR A 5 -15.24 5.07 21.80
CA TYR A 5 -14.73 6.04 20.86
C TYR A 5 -13.50 6.73 21.48
N SER A 6 -12.31 6.31 21.05
CA SER A 6 -11.08 7.02 21.36
C SER A 6 -11.05 8.30 20.54
N LEU A 7 -11.37 9.42 21.19
CA LEU A 7 -11.37 10.74 20.56
C LEU A 7 -9.92 11.15 20.28
N PHE A 8 -9.45 10.92 19.05
CA PHE A 8 -8.07 11.22 18.66
C PHE A 8 -7.96 12.70 18.25
N PHE A 9 -7.54 13.56 19.17
CA PHE A 9 -7.17 14.94 18.85
C PHE A 9 -5.78 14.94 18.21
N ALA A 10 -5.72 15.18 16.90
CA ALA A 10 -4.49 15.06 16.15
C ALA A 10 -4.26 16.26 15.22
N ASN A 11 -2.99 16.66 15.10
CA ASN A 11 -2.52 17.68 14.16
C ASN A 11 -2.88 17.29 12.71
N ASN A 12 -3.06 18.26 11.81
CA ASN A 12 -3.42 18.07 10.40
C ASN A 12 -2.64 16.93 9.71
N ASN A 13 -1.36 16.76 10.06
CA ASN A 13 -0.51 15.70 9.53
C ASN A 13 -1.04 14.27 9.79
N TRP A 14 -1.66 14.03 10.95
CA TRP A 14 -2.28 12.73 11.26
C TRP A 14 -3.52 12.46 10.43
N TYR A 15 -4.33 13.49 10.15
CA TYR A 15 -5.47 13.36 9.25
C TYR A 15 -5.01 13.01 7.83
N PHE A 16 -3.97 13.69 7.33
CA PHE A 16 -3.39 13.38 6.04
C PHE A 16 -2.82 11.95 5.99
N PHE A 17 -2.12 11.52 7.04
CA PHE A 17 -1.60 10.15 7.14
C PHE A 17 -2.73 9.12 7.12
N LEU A 18 -3.78 9.29 7.94
CA LEU A 18 -4.93 8.39 7.97
C LEU A 18 -5.63 8.32 6.61
N ARG A 19 -5.79 9.45 5.93
CA ARG A 19 -6.43 9.51 4.61
C ARG A 19 -5.61 8.78 3.55
N LEU A 20 -4.29 8.94 3.56
CA LEU A 20 -3.41 8.20 2.65
C LEU A 20 -3.39 6.70 2.98
N HIS A 21 -3.36 6.33 4.26
CA HIS A 21 -3.46 4.94 4.69
C HIS A 21 -4.77 4.29 4.24
N GLN A 22 -5.90 4.97 4.42
CA GLN A 22 -7.20 4.49 3.96
C GLN A 22 -7.23 4.31 2.43
N THR A 23 -6.59 5.21 1.68
CA THR A 23 -6.44 5.08 0.22
C THR A 23 -5.61 3.84 -0.15
N LEU A 24 -4.51 3.59 0.57
CA LEU A 24 -3.66 2.42 0.36
C LEU A 24 -4.41 1.12 0.60
N CYS A 25 -5.06 0.99 1.77
CA CYS A 25 -5.86 -0.19 2.09
C CYS A 25 -7.00 -0.41 1.09
N SER A 26 -7.66 0.66 0.64
CA SER A 26 -8.72 0.56 -0.38
C SER A 26 -8.19 0.00 -1.70
N ARG A 27 -7.00 0.44 -2.14
CA ARG A 27 -6.38 -0.05 -3.38
C ARG A 27 -5.92 -1.50 -3.25
N LEU A 28 -5.25 -1.85 -2.15
CA LEU A 28 -4.83 -3.23 -1.88
C LEU A 28 -6.04 -4.18 -1.85
N LEU A 29 -7.13 -3.78 -1.20
CA LEU A 29 -8.36 -4.58 -1.15
C LEU A 29 -8.99 -4.77 -2.54
N LYS A 30 -8.94 -3.75 -3.41
CA LYS A 30 -9.41 -3.88 -4.80
C LYS A 30 -8.57 -4.90 -5.58
N ILE A 31 -7.25 -4.87 -5.43
CA ILE A 31 -6.35 -5.82 -6.09
C ILE A 31 -6.56 -7.23 -5.56
N TYR A 32 -6.69 -7.39 -4.25
CA TYR A 32 -7.02 -8.67 -3.62
C TYR A 32 -8.32 -9.26 -4.16
N ARG A 33 -9.40 -8.47 -4.21
CA ARG A 33 -10.69 -8.90 -4.78
C ARG A 33 -10.58 -9.26 -6.26
N GLN A 34 -9.74 -8.54 -7.00
CA GLN A 34 -9.52 -8.82 -8.42
C GLN A 34 -8.79 -10.16 -8.60
N ALA A 35 -7.73 -10.42 -7.83
CA ALA A 35 -7.03 -11.70 -7.82
C ALA A 35 -8.00 -12.85 -7.50
N GLN A 36 -8.83 -12.69 -6.46
CA GLN A 36 -9.83 -13.68 -6.07
C GLN A 36 -10.86 -13.94 -7.17
N LYS A 37 -11.31 -12.89 -7.87
CA LYS A 37 -12.24 -13.00 -8.99
C LYS A 37 -11.61 -13.77 -10.16
N GLN A 38 -10.38 -13.44 -10.54
CA GLN A 38 -9.65 -14.16 -11.61
C GLN A 38 -9.46 -15.64 -11.26
N LEU A 39 -9.15 -15.96 -10.00
CA LEU A 39 -9.04 -17.35 -9.52
C LEU A 39 -10.37 -18.10 -9.66
N LEU A 40 -11.49 -17.48 -9.28
CA LEU A 40 -12.81 -18.10 -9.38
C LEU A 40 -13.20 -18.33 -10.85
N GLU A 41 -13.02 -17.32 -11.71
CA GLU A 41 -13.31 -17.41 -13.15
C GLU A 41 -12.49 -18.53 -13.79
N TYR A 42 -11.19 -18.59 -13.53
CA TYR A 42 -10.31 -19.67 -14.00
C TYR A 42 -10.80 -21.06 -13.55
N ARG A 43 -11.22 -21.20 -12.29
CA ARG A 43 -11.74 -22.47 -11.78
C ARG A 43 -13.03 -22.89 -12.50
N THR A 44 -13.95 -21.94 -12.69
CA THR A 44 -15.22 -22.19 -13.40
C THR A 44 -15.03 -22.51 -14.87
N GLU A 45 -14.06 -21.87 -15.52
CA GLU A 45 -13.73 -22.12 -16.93
C GLU A 45 -13.09 -23.49 -17.11
N LYS A 46 -12.18 -23.88 -16.21
CA LYS A 46 -11.60 -25.23 -16.16
C LYS A 46 -12.64 -26.31 -15.94
N GLU A 47 -13.68 -26.05 -15.15
CA GLU A 47 -14.79 -26.97 -14.93
C GLU A 47 -15.71 -27.06 -16.16
N ARG A 48 -16.05 -25.94 -16.81
CA ARG A 48 -16.78 -25.92 -18.09
C ARG A 48 -16.03 -26.67 -19.18
N GLU A 49 -14.71 -26.51 -19.27
CA GLU A 49 -13.89 -27.21 -20.25
C GLU A 49 -13.93 -28.73 -20.04
N LYS A 50 -13.80 -29.20 -18.78
CA LYS A 50 -13.92 -30.63 -18.46
C LYS A 50 -15.27 -31.21 -18.88
N LEU A 51 -16.37 -30.51 -18.60
CA LEU A 51 -17.72 -30.93 -18.98
C LEU A 51 -17.89 -31.00 -20.50
N LEU A 52 -17.30 -30.05 -21.24
CA LEU A 52 -17.32 -30.05 -22.72
C LEU A 52 -16.47 -31.19 -23.32
N CYS A 53 -15.34 -31.53 -22.70
CA CYS A 53 -14.47 -32.64 -23.12
C CYS A 53 -15.09 -34.01 -22.84
N GLU A 54 -15.81 -34.18 -21.72
CA GLU A 54 -16.54 -35.42 -21.42
C GLU A 54 -17.65 -35.73 -22.44
N GLY A 55 -18.26 -34.69 -23.02
CA GLY A 55 -19.27 -34.84 -24.10
C GLY A 55 -18.71 -35.16 -25.49
N ARG A 56 -17.40 -35.06 -25.73
CA ARG A 56 -16.76 -35.26 -27.05
C ARG A 56 -15.99 -36.58 -27.20
N ARG A 57 -16.19 -37.53 -26.29
CA ARG A 57 -15.45 -38.81 -26.29
C ARG A 57 -15.74 -39.77 -27.45
N GLU A 58 -16.63 -39.42 -28.38
CA GLU A 58 -16.69 -40.07 -29.68
C GLU A 58 -16.15 -39.15 -30.77
N LYS A 59 -15.06 -39.61 -31.40
CA LYS A 59 -14.49 -39.16 -32.69
C LYS A 59 -13.28 -38.21 -32.60
N GLY A 60 -12.12 -38.86 -32.63
CA GLY A 60 -11.00 -38.44 -33.47
C GLY A 60 -10.00 -37.48 -32.84
N SER A 61 -8.77 -37.98 -32.69
CA SER A 61 -7.54 -37.23 -32.45
C SER A 61 -7.50 -35.91 -33.21
N ASP A 62 -7.61 -34.79 -32.49
CA ASP A 62 -7.47 -33.45 -33.08
C ASP A 62 -6.11 -32.84 -32.65
N PRO A 63 -5.14 -32.66 -33.58
CA PRO A 63 -3.86 -32.02 -33.30
C PRO A 63 -4.00 -30.55 -32.85
N ALA A 64 -5.20 -29.97 -32.90
CA ALA A 64 -5.50 -28.64 -32.35
C ALA A 64 -5.29 -28.55 -30.82
N MET A 65 -5.24 -29.68 -30.10
CA MET A 65 -4.94 -29.72 -28.66
C MET A 65 -3.46 -29.39 -28.36
N GLU A 66 -2.54 -29.60 -29.31
CA GLU A 66 -1.10 -29.35 -29.16
C GLU A 66 -0.71 -27.88 -29.40
N LEU A 67 -1.59 -27.08 -30.00
CA LEU A 67 -1.37 -25.65 -30.27
C LEU A 67 -1.78 -24.74 -29.10
N ARG A 68 -1.94 -25.28 -27.88
CA ARG A 68 -2.18 -24.46 -26.69
C ARG A 68 -0.94 -23.60 -26.41
N LEU A 69 -1.00 -22.37 -26.92
CA LEU A 69 -0.13 -21.25 -26.61
C LEU A 69 0.32 -21.35 -25.15
N LYS A 70 1.64 -21.54 -24.99
CA LYS A 70 2.40 -21.38 -23.74
C LYS A 70 1.74 -20.30 -22.89
N GLN A 71 1.12 -20.71 -21.79
CA GLN A 71 0.69 -19.80 -20.73
C GLN A 71 1.93 -19.08 -20.19
N PRO A 72 2.05 -17.76 -20.32
CA PRO A 72 3.07 -17.04 -19.60
C PRO A 72 2.57 -16.82 -18.18
N SER A 73 3.01 -17.69 -17.27
CA SER A 73 3.50 -17.40 -15.91
C SER A 73 3.29 -18.62 -15.00
N GLU A 74 4.38 -19.17 -14.48
CA GLU A 74 4.44 -20.29 -13.53
C GLU A 74 3.83 -19.97 -12.15
N VAL A 75 3.13 -18.85 -12.01
CA VAL A 75 2.55 -18.42 -10.74
C VAL A 75 1.15 -19.02 -10.64
N GLU A 76 0.91 -19.85 -9.63
CA GLU A 76 -0.45 -20.30 -9.35
C GLU A 76 -1.31 -19.07 -9.04
N LEU A 77 -2.56 -19.02 -9.53
CA LEU A 77 -3.45 -17.87 -9.31
C LEU A 77 -3.67 -17.54 -7.83
N GLU A 78 -3.45 -18.51 -6.95
CA GLU A 78 -3.45 -18.40 -5.49
C GLU A 78 -2.28 -17.57 -4.96
N GLU A 79 -1.20 -17.47 -5.72
CA GLU A 79 0.03 -16.73 -5.41
C GLU A 79 0.08 -15.34 -6.08
N TYR A 80 -0.93 -14.95 -6.86
CA TYR A 80 -0.94 -13.64 -7.55
C TYR A 80 -0.89 -12.45 -6.59
N TYR A 81 -1.62 -12.53 -5.47
CA TYR A 81 -1.63 -11.46 -4.47
C TYR A 81 -0.29 -11.35 -3.70
N PRO A 82 0.29 -12.44 -3.14
CA PRO A 82 1.61 -12.35 -2.52
C PRO A 82 2.70 -11.92 -3.51
N ALA A 83 2.71 -12.44 -4.74
CA ALA A 83 3.65 -12.01 -5.77
C ALA A 83 3.53 -10.50 -6.08
N PHE A 84 2.30 -9.97 -6.14
CA PHE A 84 2.06 -8.54 -6.25
C PHE A 84 2.68 -7.73 -5.10
N LEU A 85 2.55 -8.19 -3.86
CA LEU A 85 3.15 -7.51 -2.71
C LEU A 85 4.67 -7.47 -2.78
N ASP A 86 5.30 -8.56 -3.24
CA ASP A 86 6.75 -8.63 -3.42
C ASP A 86 7.26 -7.74 -4.55
N MET A 87 6.49 -7.62 -5.64
CA MET A 87 6.77 -6.65 -6.71
C MET A 87 6.67 -5.21 -6.22
N VAL A 88 5.65 -4.87 -5.42
CA VAL A 88 5.52 -3.53 -4.82
C VAL A 88 6.70 -3.26 -3.87
N ARG A 89 7.12 -4.24 -3.08
CA ARG A 89 8.30 -4.10 -2.20
C ARG A 89 9.56 -3.84 -3.03
N SER A 90 9.79 -4.63 -4.07
CA SER A 90 10.92 -4.48 -5.00
C SER A 90 10.95 -3.12 -5.68
N LEU A 91 9.77 -2.60 -6.08
CA LEU A 91 9.63 -1.26 -6.64
C LEU A 91 9.98 -0.15 -5.62
N LEU A 92 9.65 -0.34 -4.36
CA LEU A 92 9.97 0.61 -3.28
C LEU A 92 11.46 0.57 -2.91
N ASP A 93 12.08 -0.59 -2.97
CA ASP A 93 13.52 -0.78 -2.76
C ASP A 93 14.34 -0.28 -3.96
N GLY A 94 13.68 0.05 -5.08
CA GLY A 94 14.31 0.52 -6.32
C GLY A 94 15.03 -0.59 -7.10
N SER A 95 14.74 -1.86 -6.80
CA SER A 95 15.33 -3.00 -7.52
C SER A 95 14.70 -3.25 -8.89
N ILE A 96 13.46 -2.79 -9.08
CA ILE A 96 12.69 -2.92 -10.33
C ILE A 96 12.29 -1.52 -10.80
N ASP A 97 12.40 -1.30 -12.11
CA ASP A 97 11.99 -0.04 -12.75
C ASP A 97 10.45 0.06 -12.84
N PRO A 98 9.85 1.25 -12.68
CA PRO A 98 8.39 1.41 -12.75
C PRO A 98 7.79 0.90 -14.05
N THR A 99 8.48 1.05 -15.20
CA THR A 99 7.98 0.54 -16.48
C THR A 99 7.90 -0.99 -16.48
N GLN A 100 8.95 -1.66 -16.01
CA GLN A 100 8.97 -3.12 -15.90
C GLN A 100 7.89 -3.63 -14.93
N TYR A 101 7.74 -2.99 -13.77
CA TYR A 101 6.70 -3.33 -12.80
C TYR A 101 5.29 -3.22 -13.41
N GLU A 102 4.99 -2.14 -14.13
CA GLU A 102 3.69 -1.95 -14.75
C GLU A 102 3.39 -3.00 -15.83
N ASP A 103 4.40 -3.38 -16.62
CA ASP A 103 4.25 -4.38 -17.67
C ASP A 103 3.97 -5.78 -17.09
N THR A 104 4.71 -6.19 -16.06
CA THR A 104 4.42 -7.45 -15.34
C THR A 104 3.02 -7.43 -14.71
N LEU A 105 2.60 -6.29 -14.15
CA LEU A 105 1.24 -6.15 -13.62
C LEU A 105 0.15 -6.24 -14.68
N ARG A 106 0.40 -5.72 -15.89
CA ARG A 106 -0.51 -5.84 -17.04
C ARG A 106 -0.60 -7.28 -17.50
N GLU A 107 0.46 -8.07 -17.41
CA GLU A 107 0.42 -9.51 -17.72
C GLU A 107 -0.44 -10.28 -16.70
N MET A 108 -0.33 -9.96 -15.40
CA MET A 108 -1.09 -10.64 -14.34
C MET A 108 -2.56 -10.20 -14.26
N PHE A 109 -2.81 -8.89 -14.23
CA PHE A 109 -4.14 -8.31 -13.95
C PHE A 109 -4.81 -7.69 -15.17
N THR A 110 -4.17 -7.73 -16.34
CA THR A 110 -4.71 -7.23 -17.62
C THR A 110 -5.19 -5.78 -17.51
N ILE A 111 -6.44 -5.51 -17.91
CA ILE A 111 -7.07 -4.19 -17.85
C ILE A 111 -7.23 -3.66 -16.42
N HIS A 112 -7.10 -4.50 -15.39
CA HIS A 112 -7.28 -4.12 -13.99
C HIS A 112 -5.96 -3.71 -13.30
N ALA A 113 -4.83 -3.80 -14.01
CA ALA A 113 -3.50 -3.46 -13.51
C ALA A 113 -3.36 -1.98 -13.07
N TYR A 114 -4.17 -1.07 -13.64
CA TYR A 114 -4.10 0.36 -13.37
C TYR A 114 -4.24 0.75 -11.89
N VAL A 115 -4.87 -0.12 -11.08
CA VAL A 115 -5.03 0.09 -9.64
C VAL A 115 -3.66 0.09 -8.93
N GLY A 116 -2.68 -0.64 -9.48
CA GLY A 116 -1.34 -0.82 -8.93
C GLY A 116 -0.28 0.19 -9.39
N PHE A 117 -0.52 0.96 -10.47
CA PHE A 117 0.50 1.82 -11.12
C PHE A 117 0.96 3.03 -10.28
N THR A 118 0.22 3.38 -9.23
CA THR A 118 0.55 4.54 -8.39
C THR A 118 0.74 4.14 -6.93
N MET A 119 1.07 2.87 -6.67
CA MET A 119 1.31 2.36 -5.31
C MET A 119 2.61 2.89 -4.73
N ASP A 120 3.66 2.99 -5.54
CA ASP A 120 4.94 3.63 -5.24
C ASP A 120 4.76 5.07 -4.75
N LYS A 121 4.08 5.91 -5.53
CA LYS A 121 3.85 7.33 -5.21
C LYS A 121 3.01 7.48 -3.95
N LEU A 122 2.06 6.58 -3.75
CA LEU A 122 1.21 6.57 -2.56
C LEU A 122 2.03 6.25 -1.31
N VAL A 123 2.86 5.22 -1.35
CA VAL A 123 3.75 4.85 -0.23
C VAL A 123 4.81 5.91 0.02
N GLN A 124 5.42 6.49 -1.02
CA GLN A 124 6.35 7.62 -0.89
C GLN A 124 5.69 8.84 -0.24
N SER A 125 4.45 9.16 -0.63
CA SER A 125 3.67 10.25 -0.02
C SER A 125 3.41 10.01 1.47
N ILE A 126 3.07 8.76 1.84
CA ILE A 126 2.90 8.36 3.25
C ILE A 126 4.21 8.52 4.02
N ALA A 127 5.31 7.98 3.49
CA ALA A 127 6.63 8.07 4.12
C ALA A 127 7.06 9.53 4.35
N ARG A 128 6.84 10.42 3.37
CA ARG A 128 7.12 11.86 3.51
C ARG A 128 6.33 12.52 4.63
N GLN A 129 5.04 12.19 4.77
CA GLN A 129 4.22 12.77 5.83
C GLN A 129 4.63 12.29 7.22
N VAL A 130 5.04 11.02 7.36
CA VAL A 130 5.56 10.48 8.63
C VAL A 130 6.86 11.17 9.04
N SER A 131 7.78 11.39 8.10
CA SER A 131 9.03 12.12 8.36
C SER A 131 8.76 13.59 8.75
N GLY A 132 7.80 14.25 8.09
CA GLY A 132 7.40 15.62 8.44
C GLY A 132 6.73 15.74 9.81
N CYS A 133 5.96 14.74 10.23
CA CYS A 133 5.37 14.66 11.57
C CYS A 133 6.43 14.65 12.68
N ARG A 134 7.53 13.92 12.47
CA ARG A 134 8.63 13.78 13.46
C ARG A 134 9.37 15.11 13.69
N MET A 135 9.53 15.90 12.63
CA MET A 135 10.16 17.23 12.70
C MET A 135 9.28 18.27 13.41
N GLY A 136 7.95 18.10 13.40
CA GLY A 136 7.01 18.99 14.07
C GLY A 136 7.01 18.86 15.60
N SER A 137 7.44 17.73 16.15
CA SER A 137 7.51 17.51 17.60
C SER A 137 8.76 18.13 18.27
N GLU A 138 9.85 18.36 17.53
CA GLU A 138 11.09 18.93 18.08
C GLU A 138 11.10 20.47 18.11
N GLN A 139 10.23 21.13 17.35
CA GLN A 139 10.16 22.61 17.31
C GLN A 139 9.37 23.21 18.49
N GLY A 140 8.69 22.38 19.29
CA GLY A 140 7.91 22.81 20.46
C GLY A 140 8.70 23.00 21.75
N ASP A 141 9.96 22.55 21.81
CA ASP A 141 10.75 22.48 23.05
C ASP A 141 11.97 23.42 23.09
N ARG A 142 12.06 24.36 22.14
CA ARG A 142 13.00 25.49 22.24
C ARG A 142 12.24 26.76 22.65
N ARG A 143 11.86 26.84 23.92
CA ARG A 143 11.60 28.16 24.53
C ARG A 143 12.97 28.83 24.78
N PRO A 144 13.18 30.08 24.36
CA PRO A 144 14.34 30.84 24.80
C PRO A 144 14.12 31.25 26.26
N ASP A 145 14.98 30.75 27.15
CA ASP A 145 15.06 31.11 28.56
C ASP A 145 15.59 32.53 28.71
N THR A 146 14.79 33.54 28.38
CA THR A 146 15.16 34.94 28.63
C THR A 146 13.96 35.74 29.09
N TRP A 147 13.50 35.52 30.33
CA TRP A 147 12.76 36.55 31.08
C TRP A 147 12.91 36.33 32.59
N GLY A 148 13.71 37.20 33.22
CA GLY A 148 13.26 37.80 34.48
C GLY A 148 13.97 37.45 35.78
N ASP A 149 15.31 37.50 35.84
CA ASP A 149 15.99 37.82 37.11
C ASP A 149 16.53 39.26 37.04
N SER A 150 15.62 40.20 37.27
CA SER A 150 15.94 41.60 37.56
C SER A 150 15.05 42.10 38.68
N THR A 151 15.04 41.39 39.82
CA THR A 151 14.46 41.89 41.08
C THR A 151 14.93 41.07 42.28
N SER A 152 16.24 41.02 42.54
CA SER A 152 16.75 40.81 43.91
C SER A 152 18.25 41.04 43.97
N SER A 153 18.65 42.27 44.31
CA SER A 153 19.67 42.53 45.34
C SER A 153 20.00 44.02 45.35
N ARG A 154 19.36 44.75 46.28
CA ARG A 154 19.90 45.90 47.04
C ARG A 154 18.78 46.59 47.80
N PHE A 155 18.35 45.95 48.88
CA PHE A 155 17.96 46.66 50.08
C PHE A 155 19.04 46.40 51.13
N LEU A 156 19.21 47.38 52.04
CA LEU A 156 20.11 47.43 53.19
C LEU A 156 21.48 48.10 52.95
N ALA A 157 21.45 49.44 52.95
CA ALA A 157 22.28 50.22 53.87
C ALA A 157 21.66 51.62 54.06
N SER A 158 20.92 51.79 55.16
CA SER A 158 20.64 53.11 55.76
C SER A 158 21.80 53.44 56.74
N PRO A 159 21.70 54.53 57.52
CA PRO A 159 22.23 55.88 57.30
C PRO A 159 23.43 56.18 58.24
N GLN A 160 24.14 57.31 58.07
CA GLN A 160 24.53 58.20 59.19
C GLN A 160 25.35 59.41 58.69
N LEU A 161 25.01 60.56 59.30
CA LEU A 161 25.62 61.91 59.32
C LEU A 161 25.79 62.69 58.00
#